data_AF-A0A1H6F1H3-F1
#
_entry.id   AF-A0A1H6F1H3-F1
#
_cell.length_a   1.000
_cell.length_b   1.000
_cell.length_c   1.000
_cell.angle_alpha   90.00
_cell.angle_beta   90.00
_cell.angle_gamma   90.00
#
_symmetry.space_group_name_H-M   'P 1'
#
loop_
_entity.id
_entity.type
_entity.pdbx_description
1 polymer ?
#
loop_
_entity_poly.entity_id
_entity_poly.type
_entity_poly.pdbx_seq_one_letter_code
_entity_poly.pdbx_strand_id
1 'polypeptide(L)' 'MMNGLPCLSIGAGPPLIVLLFTPEAAIPTGFGRRYLMRTVGPLTEHFTVHVLNRRPGLPSTTTMADLAAHYARAMEAYR' A
#
# COMPACT_ATOMS: atom_id res chain seq x y z
N MET A 1 4.10 -2.31 9.76
CA MET A 1 4.46 -3.32 8.74
C MET A 1 3.35 -4.34 8.71
N MET A 2 2.75 -4.61 7.56
CA MET A 2 1.63 -5.55 7.43
C MET A 2 2.10 -6.71 6.55
N ASN A 3 2.26 -7.89 7.14
CA ASN A 3 2.88 -9.06 6.49
C ASN A 3 4.21 -8.75 5.77
N GLY A 4 5.04 -7.89 6.35
CA GLY A 4 6.34 -7.48 5.79
C GLY A 4 6.28 -6.37 4.73
N LEU A 5 5.10 -5.84 4.41
CA LEU A 5 4.94 -4.69 3.52
C LEU A 5 4.84 -3.37 4.31
N PRO A 6 5.45 -2.28 3.82
CA PRO A 6 5.14 -0.94 4.28
C PRO A 6 3.65 -0.65 4.08
N CYS A 7 2.97 -0.31 5.17
CA CYS A 7 1.53 -0.10 5.16
C CYS A 7 1.15 1.14 5.98
N LEU A 8 0.24 1.95 5.44
CA LEU A 8 -0.47 3.02 6.14
C LEU A 8 -1.96 2.72 6.09
N SER A 9 -2.61 2.63 7.25
CA SER A 9 -4.05 2.32 7.36
C SER A 9 -4.80 3.50 7.98
N ILE A 10 -5.83 4.02 7.31
CA ILE A 10 -6.60 5.21 7.73
C ILE A 10 -8.07 5.05 7.30
N GLY A 11 -8.99 5.56 8.11
CA GLY A 11 -10.44 5.58 7.81
C GLY A 11 -11.22 4.53 8.58
N ALA A 12 -12.50 4.39 8.24
CA ALA A 12 -13.41 3.40 8.80
C ALA A 12 -14.40 2.92 7.73
N GLY A 13 -14.78 1.64 7.78
CA GLY A 13 -15.66 1.01 6.79
C GLY A 13 -15.03 -0.23 6.14
N PRO A 14 -15.61 -0.76 5.04
CA PRO A 14 -15.06 -1.91 4.32
C PRO A 14 -13.59 -1.67 3.89
N PRO A 15 -12.77 -2.73 3.81
CA PRO A 15 -11.36 -2.56 3.45
C PRO A 15 -11.20 -2.16 1.99
N LEU A 16 -10.36 -1.15 1.73
CA LEU A 16 -9.91 -0.75 0.39
C LEU A 16 -8.39 -0.74 0.35
N ILE A 17 -7.80 -1.50 -0.57
CA ILE A 17 -6.35 -1.61 -0.69
C ILE A 17 -5.87 -0.76 -1.86
N VAL A 18 -4.91 0.13 -1.58
CA VAL A 18 -4.29 1.01 -2.56
C VAL A 18 -2.84 0.60 -2.73
N LEU A 19 -2.47 0.17 -3.94
CA LEU A 19 -1.08 -0.19 -4.27
C LEU A 19 -0.30 1.03 -4.75
N LEU A 20 0.76 1.38 -4.03
CA LEU A 20 1.63 2.50 -4.32
C LEU A 20 2.92 2.03 -5.00
N PHE A 21 3.30 2.70 -6.08
CA PHE A 21 4.54 2.45 -6.82
C PHE A 21 5.41 3.71 -6.88
N THR A 22 6.11 4.01 -5.79
CA THR A 22 7.06 5.14 -5.69
C THR A 22 8.51 4.67 -5.86
N PRO A 23 9.49 5.51 -6.24
CA PRO A 23 10.89 5.09 -6.36
C PRO A 23 11.45 4.43 -5.10
N GLU A 24 11.04 4.91 -3.92
CA GLU A 24 11.40 4.30 -2.64
C GLU A 24 10.32 3.31 -2.17
N ALA A 25 10.77 2.15 -1.66
CA ALA A 25 9.93 1.10 -1.11
C ALA A 25 9.58 1.38 0.37
N ALA A 26 9.02 2.55 0.63
CA ALA A 26 8.62 3.04 1.95
C ALA A 26 7.33 3.84 1.85
N ILE A 27 6.67 4.10 2.99
CA ILE A 27 5.58 5.06 3.01
C ILE A 27 6.19 6.47 2.82
N PRO A 28 5.76 7.25 1.83
CA PRO A 28 6.31 8.58 1.61
C PRO A 28 6.20 9.46 2.85
N THR A 29 7.19 10.34 3.06
CA THR A 29 7.18 11.38 4.10
C THR A 29 7.02 12.78 3.46
N GLY A 30 6.88 13.81 4.29
CA GLY A 30 6.85 15.21 3.84
C GLY A 30 5.79 15.51 2.76
N PHE A 31 6.23 16.15 1.66
CA PHE A 31 5.34 16.48 0.54
C PHE A 31 4.73 15.26 -0.13
N GLY A 32 5.48 14.16 -0.25
CA GLY A 32 4.96 12.90 -0.78
C GLY A 32 3.81 12.36 0.07
N ARG A 33 3.95 12.42 1.40
CA ARG A 33 2.86 12.04 2.32
C ARG A 33 1.65 12.94 2.16
N ARG A 34 1.86 14.26 2.06
CA ARG A 34 0.76 15.23 1.89
C ARG A 34 0.00 14.97 0.60
N TYR A 35 0.71 14.71 -0.50
CA TYR A 35 0.08 14.39 -1.78
C TYR A 35 -0.72 13.08 -1.70
N LEU A 36 -0.10 12.01 -1.17
CA LEU A 36 -0.77 10.73 -0.94
C LEU A 36 -2.08 10.91 -0.15
N MET A 37 -2.04 11.71 0.93
CA MET A 37 -3.22 11.94 1.75
C MET A 37 -4.29 12.78 1.07
N ARG A 38 -3.90 13.72 0.20
CA ARG A 38 -4.86 14.43 -0.64
C ARG A 38 -5.52 13.52 -1.67
N THR A 39 -4.79 12.51 -2.17
CA THR A 39 -5.32 11.51 -3.12
C THR A 39 -6.29 10.54 -2.45
N VAL A 40 -5.91 9.95 -1.31
CA VAL A 40 -6.73 8.90 -0.67
C VAL A 40 -7.73 9.43 0.35
N GLY A 41 -7.59 10.68 0.80
CA GLY A 41 -8.44 11.30 1.82
C GLY A 41 -9.94 11.12 1.58
N PRO A 42 -10.48 11.45 0.39
CA PRO A 42 -11.90 11.27 0.11
C PRO A 42 -12.39 9.83 0.24
N LEU A 43 -11.53 8.83 0.02
CA LEU A 43 -11.88 7.42 0.14
C LEU A 43 -12.01 6.99 1.61
N THR A 44 -11.30 7.67 2.52
CA THR A 44 -11.32 7.33 3.95
C THR A 44 -12.65 7.65 4.64
N GLU A 45 -13.53 8.41 3.97
CA GLU A 45 -14.90 8.70 4.43
C GLU A 45 -15.83 7.48 4.33
N HIS A 46 -15.48 6.51 3.48
CA HIS A 46 -16.31 5.33 3.21
C HIS A 46 -15.60 4.00 3.45
N PHE A 47 -14.26 4.01 3.48
CA PHE A 47 -13.45 2.79 3.54
C PHE A 47 -12.38 2.88 4.62
N THR A 48 -11.99 1.71 5.13
CA THR A 48 -10.69 1.56 5.79
C THR A 48 -9.63 1.41 4.70
N VAL A 49 -8.91 2.48 4.42
CA VAL A 49 -7.92 2.51 3.34
C VAL A 49 -6.58 1.99 3.83
N HIS A 50 -6.08 0.94 3.18
CA HIS A 50 -4.76 0.37 3.40
C HIS A 50 -3.85 0.69 2.21
N VAL A 51 -2.96 1.66 2.37
CA VAL A 51 -1.94 1.98 1.36
C VAL A 51 -0.76 1.04 1.55
N LEU A 52 -0.52 0.17 0.57
CA LEU A 52 0.61 -0.75 0.54
C LEU A 52 1.65 -0.25 -0.46
N ASN A 53 2.92 -0.35 -0.08
CA ASN A 53 4.02 -0.22 -1.03
C ASN A 53 4.68 -1.59 -1.24
N ARG A 54 5.48 -1.71 -2.30
CA ARG A 54 6.26 -2.91 -2.57
C ARG A 54 7.27 -3.17 -1.45
N ARG A 55 7.67 -4.43 -1.30
CA ARG A 55 8.71 -4.81 -0.35
C ARG A 55 10.04 -4.11 -0.67
N PRO A 56 10.82 -3.66 0.32
CA PRO A 56 12.20 -3.24 0.11
C PRO A 56 13.06 -4.37 -0.47
N GLY A 57 14.10 -4.00 -1.23
CA GLY A 57 15.10 -4.96 -1.71
C GLY A 57 14.56 -6.00 -2.71
N LEU A 58 13.56 -5.63 -3.52
CA LEU A 58 13.10 -6.51 -4.60
C LEU A 58 14.21 -6.74 -5.63
N PRO A 59 14.44 -8.00 -6.07
CA PRO A 59 15.36 -8.29 -7.16
C PRO A 59 15.02 -7.48 -8.41
N SER A 60 16.03 -7.05 -9.18
CA SER A 60 15.83 -6.36 -10.45
C SER A 60 15.09 -7.22 -11.49
N THR A 61 15.10 -8.55 -11.31
CA THR A 61 14.38 -9.52 -12.14
C THR A 61 12.92 -9.71 -11.72
N THR A 62 12.45 -9.02 -10.68
CA THR A 62 11.05 -9.14 -10.19
C THR A 62 10.08 -8.71 -11.28
N THR A 63 9.14 -9.59 -11.62
CA THR A 63 8.10 -9.32 -12.59
C THR A 63 6.84 -8.75 -11.94
N MET A 64 5.93 -8.22 -12.76
CA MET A 64 4.60 -7.84 -12.28
C MET A 64 3.80 -9.02 -11.72
N ALA A 65 4.01 -10.23 -12.24
CA ALA A 65 3.38 -11.44 -11.70
C ALA A 65 3.89 -11.77 -10.28
N ASP A 66 5.19 -11.61 -10.05
CA ASP A 66 5.80 -11.82 -8.72
C ASP A 66 5.29 -10.79 -7.70
N LEU A 67 5.08 -9.54 -8.14
CA LEU A 67 4.48 -8.48 -7.31
C LEU A 67 3.02 -8.79 -6.99
N ALA A 68 2.23 -9.16 -8.00
CA ALA A 68 0.83 -9.52 -7.81
C ALA A 68 0.67 -10.70 -6.85
N ALA A 69 1.51 -11.74 -6.97
CA ALA A 69 1.51 -12.88 -6.06
C ALA A 69 1.86 -12.47 -4.62
N HIS A 70 2.83 -11.57 -4.44
CA HIS A 70 3.15 -11.01 -3.11
C HIS A 70 1.98 -10.23 -2.52
N TYR A 71 1.33 -9.38 -3.31
CA TYR A 71 0.18 -8.62 -2.83
C TYR A 71 -0.98 -9.56 -2.49
N ALA A 72 -1.31 -10.54 -3.33
CA ALA A 72 -2.36 -11.50 -3.07
C ALA A 72 -2.18 -12.19 -1.70
N ARG A 73 -0.97 -12.68 -1.41
CA ARG A 73 -0.64 -13.28 -0.10
C ARG A 73 -0.79 -12.28 1.06
N ALA A 74 -0.39 -11.03 0.87
CA ALA A 74 -0.58 -10.01 1.90
C ALA A 74 -2.07 -9.70 2.14
N MET A 75 -2.89 -9.74 1.08
CA MET A 75 -4.32 -9.46 1.11
C MET A 75 -5.15 -10.55 1.80
N GLU A 76 -4.67 -11.80 1.84
CA GLU A 76 -5.35 -12.89 2.56
C GLU A 76 -5.60 -12.57 4.04
N ALA A 77 -4.76 -11.72 4.66
CA ALA A 77 -4.94 -11.29 6.04
C ALA A 77 -6.06 -10.25 6.25
N TYR A 78 -6.72 -9.79 5.17
CA TYR A 78 -7.81 -8.81 5.21
C TYR A 78 -9.17 -9.42 4.84
N ARG A 79 -9.21 -10.73 4.59
CA ARG A 79 -10.45 -11.49 4.41
C ARG A 79 -11.09 -11.78 5.76
#